data_AF-A0A231HDQ9-F1
#
_entry.id   AF-A0A231HDQ9-F1
#
_cell.length_a   1.000
_cell.length_b   1.000
_cell.length_c   1.000
_cell.angle_alpha   90.00
_cell.angle_beta   90.00
_cell.angle_gamma   90.00
#
_symmetry.space_group_name_H-M   'P 1'
#
loop_
_entity.id
_entity.type
_entity.pdbx_description
1 polymer ?
#
loop_
_entity_poly.entity_id
_entity_poly.type
_entity_poly.pdbx_seq_one_letter_code
_entity_poly.pdbx_strand_id
1 'polypeptide(L)'
;MTSERTLVLIKPDGFARGISGEIISRFEKAGLGLSAAWIGTASREKADAHYTVTAEWLQMVGERALEDCSRRGGDPIKDYGSNDPIEVGRGIKAGLTDYLVSGPLFAMIVEGRNAVRAVRGMIGSTFPLEAAAGSIRSLYSTDSSELASSEGRPVQNVIHASGNLEEAEVECKLWFGM
;
A
#
# COMPACT_ATOMS: atom_id res chain seq x y z
N MET A 1 29.16 -4.56 -1.01
CA MET A 1 28.03 -4.49 -0.05
C MET A 1 26.77 -4.63 -0.87
N THR A 2 25.94 -5.64 -0.62
CA THR A 2 24.65 -5.80 -1.30
C THR A 2 23.72 -4.68 -0.83
N SER A 3 23.17 -3.91 -1.77
CA SER A 3 22.19 -2.87 -1.48
C SER A 3 20.83 -3.52 -1.24
N GLU A 4 20.10 -3.12 -0.20
CA GLU A 4 18.71 -3.55 -0.02
C GLU A 4 17.84 -2.92 -1.11
N ARG A 5 16.76 -3.61 -1.47
CA ARG A 5 15.76 -3.19 -2.45
C ARG A 5 14.38 -3.29 -1.83
N THR A 6 13.47 -2.41 -2.24
CA THR A 6 12.06 -2.46 -1.87
C THR A 6 11.21 -2.09 -3.08
N LEU A 7 10.08 -2.76 -3.24
CA LEU A 7 9.07 -2.33 -4.20
C LEU A 7 8.35 -1.12 -3.62
N VAL A 8 8.07 -0.14 -4.48
CA VAL A 8 7.16 0.97 -4.19
C VAL A 8 6.17 1.10 -5.34
N LEU A 9 4.88 1.23 -5.01
CA LEU A 9 3.83 1.52 -5.99
C LEU A 9 3.16 2.84 -5.63
N ILE A 10 3.25 3.84 -6.49
CA ILE A 10 2.37 5.01 -6.44
C ILE A 10 1.06 4.59 -7.12
N LYS A 11 0.02 4.45 -6.30
CA LYS A 11 -1.28 3.89 -6.68
C LYS A 11 -2.04 4.80 -7.67
N PRO A 12 -3.12 4.32 -8.30
CA PRO A 12 -3.79 5.08 -9.36
C PRO A 12 -4.25 6.49 -8.99
N ASP A 13 -4.71 6.71 -7.76
CA ASP A 13 -5.04 8.04 -7.22
C ASP A 13 -3.80 8.96 -7.15
N GLY A 14 -2.67 8.45 -6.67
CA GLY A 14 -1.41 9.19 -6.61
C GLY A 14 -0.88 9.51 -8.00
N PHE A 15 -0.94 8.55 -8.92
CA PHE A 15 -0.50 8.75 -10.30
C PHE A 15 -1.39 9.77 -11.04
N ALA A 16 -2.72 9.62 -10.94
CA ALA A 16 -3.68 10.52 -11.60
C ALA A 16 -3.56 11.98 -11.13
N ARG A 17 -3.12 12.19 -9.89
CA ARG A 17 -2.88 13.54 -9.33
C ARG A 17 -1.55 14.15 -9.73
N GLY A 18 -0.70 13.44 -10.49
CA GLY A 18 0.56 13.97 -10.99
C GLY A 18 1.64 14.16 -9.90
N ILE A 19 1.52 13.50 -8.75
CA ILE A 19 2.46 13.65 -7.62
C ILE A 19 3.65 12.68 -7.65
N SER A 20 3.81 11.90 -8.73
CA SER A 20 4.87 10.89 -8.82
C SER A 20 6.27 11.49 -8.71
N GLY A 21 6.53 12.62 -9.38
CA GLY A 21 7.83 13.30 -9.32
C GLY A 21 8.19 13.76 -7.91
N GLU A 22 7.22 14.31 -7.18
CA GLU A 22 7.40 14.74 -5.78
C GLU A 22 7.73 13.57 -4.84
N ILE A 23 7.14 12.40 -5.06
CA ILE A 23 7.41 11.19 -4.29
C ILE A 23 8.82 10.68 -4.61
N ILE A 24 9.17 10.57 -5.89
CA ILE A 24 10.50 10.11 -6.34
C ILE A 24 11.59 11.03 -5.79
N SER A 25 11.42 12.35 -5.91
CA SER A 25 12.37 13.33 -5.39
C SER A 25 12.60 13.23 -3.88
N ARG A 26 11.63 12.72 -3.10
CA ARG A 26 11.87 12.47 -1.67
C ARG A 26 12.83 11.31 -1.45
N PHE A 27 12.66 10.20 -2.18
CA PHE A 27 13.57 9.06 -2.08
C PHE A 27 14.98 9.44 -2.52
N GLU A 28 15.11 10.16 -3.64
CA GLU A 28 16.39 10.67 -4.14
C GLU A 28 17.08 11.59 -3.13
N LYS A 29 16.34 12.56 -2.54
CA LYS A 29 16.86 13.45 -1.49
C LYS A 29 17.32 12.72 -0.22
N ALA A 30 16.74 11.56 0.07
CA ALA A 30 17.16 10.70 1.18
C ALA A 30 18.39 9.84 0.84
N GLY A 31 18.94 9.96 -0.38
CA GLY A 31 20.10 9.19 -0.84
C GLY A 31 19.77 7.77 -1.28
N LEU A 32 18.49 7.47 -1.55
CA LEU A 32 18.05 6.21 -2.13
C LEU A 32 18.12 6.29 -3.66
N GLY A 33 18.52 5.19 -4.30
CA GLY A 33 18.55 5.04 -5.74
C GLY A 33 17.26 4.42 -6.28
N LEU A 34 17.02 4.60 -7.57
CA LEU A 34 15.94 3.96 -8.31
C LEU A 34 16.56 3.05 -9.37
N SER A 35 16.34 1.74 -9.28
CA SER A 35 16.97 0.75 -10.17
C SER A 35 16.04 0.11 -11.20
N ALA A 36 14.72 0.26 -11.03
CA ALA A 36 13.73 -0.11 -12.03
C ALA A 36 12.47 0.76 -11.90
N ALA A 37 11.77 1.00 -13.01
CA ALA A 37 10.48 1.68 -13.03
C ALA A 37 9.56 1.13 -14.13
N TRP A 38 8.26 1.18 -13.88
CA TRP A 38 7.21 0.80 -14.82
C TRP A 38 5.98 1.68 -14.60
N ILE A 39 5.35 2.12 -15.69
CA ILE A 39 4.09 2.85 -15.68
C ILE A 39 3.08 2.09 -16.51
N GLY A 40 1.88 1.88 -15.95
CA GLY A 40 0.77 1.27 -16.66
C GLY A 40 -0.32 0.81 -15.71
N THR A 41 -1.37 0.23 -16.28
CA THR A 41 -2.44 -0.39 -15.51
C THR A 41 -2.09 -1.86 -15.27
N ALA A 42 -2.05 -2.29 -14.00
CA ALA A 42 -1.78 -3.69 -13.68
C ALA A 42 -2.91 -4.60 -14.16
N SER A 43 -2.58 -5.81 -14.63
CA SER A 43 -3.61 -6.82 -14.85
C SER A 43 -4.19 -7.26 -13.50
N ARG A 44 -5.45 -7.71 -13.50
CA ARG A 44 -6.07 -8.27 -12.29
C ARG A 44 -5.26 -9.43 -11.72
N GLU A 45 -4.74 -10.30 -12.57
CA GLU A 45 -3.84 -11.39 -12.16
C GLU A 45 -2.60 -10.89 -11.41
N LYS A 46 -1.92 -9.85 -11.93
CA LYS A 46 -0.74 -9.27 -11.28
C LYS A 46 -1.09 -8.57 -9.96
N ALA A 47 -2.22 -7.86 -9.92
CA ALA A 47 -2.72 -7.22 -8.71
C ALA A 47 -3.12 -8.24 -7.64
N ASP A 48 -3.77 -9.34 -8.03
CA ASP A 48 -4.14 -10.42 -7.12
C ASP A 48 -2.92 -11.18 -6.59
N ALA A 49 -1.88 -11.36 -7.40
CA ALA A 49 -0.61 -11.95 -6.98
C ALA A 49 0.17 -11.02 -6.05
N HIS A 50 0.04 -9.69 -6.21
CA HIS A 50 0.71 -8.72 -5.36
C HIS A 50 0.24 -8.80 -3.91
N TYR A 51 -1.08 -8.94 -3.69
CA TYR A 51 -1.63 -9.25 -2.38
C TYR A 51 -1.57 -10.77 -2.14
N THR A 52 -0.36 -11.31 -2.01
CA THR A 52 -0.13 -12.73 -1.73
C THR A 52 -0.82 -13.09 -0.41
N VAL A 53 -1.88 -13.89 -0.52
CA VAL A 53 -2.77 -14.22 0.58
C VAL A 53 -2.39 -15.58 1.15
N THR A 54 -1.73 -15.57 2.29
CA THR A 54 -1.78 -16.72 3.19
C THR A 54 -3.04 -16.62 4.06
N ALA A 55 -3.49 -17.72 4.65
CA ALA A 55 -4.62 -17.69 5.57
C ALA A 55 -4.34 -16.76 6.76
N GLU A 56 -3.08 -16.74 7.21
CA GLU A 56 -2.57 -15.89 8.28
C GLU A 56 -2.62 -14.41 7.88
N TRP A 57 -2.31 -14.07 6.62
CA TRP A 57 -2.42 -12.70 6.14
C TRP A 57 -3.88 -12.23 6.11
N LEU A 58 -4.80 -13.07 5.62
CA LEU A 58 -6.23 -12.75 5.60
C LEU A 58 -6.76 -12.50 7.01
N GLN A 59 -6.40 -13.37 7.94
CA GLN A 59 -6.76 -13.22 9.35
C GLN A 59 -6.20 -11.92 9.93
N MET A 60 -4.89 -11.67 9.78
CA MET A 60 -4.23 -10.46 10.31
C MET A 60 -4.87 -9.17 9.77
N VAL A 61 -5.14 -9.10 8.47
CA VAL A 61 -5.74 -7.89 7.86
C VAL A 61 -7.18 -7.69 8.32
N GLY A 62 -7.95 -8.78 8.44
CA GLY A 62 -9.30 -8.73 8.98
C GLY A 62 -9.34 -8.31 10.44
N GLU A 63 -8.48 -8.87 11.29
CA GLU A 63 -8.36 -8.50 12.71
C GLU A 63 -8.05 -7.02 12.86
N ARG A 64 -7.06 -6.50 12.11
CA ARG A 64 -6.73 -5.06 12.12
C ARG A 64 -7.89 -4.18 11.68
N ALA A 65 -8.65 -4.60 10.68
CA ALA A 65 -9.82 -3.85 10.22
C ALA A 65 -10.95 -3.85 11.26
N LEU A 66 -11.17 -4.97 11.94
CA LEU A 66 -12.14 -5.08 13.02
C LEU A 66 -11.72 -4.27 14.26
N GLU A 67 -10.43 -4.28 14.61
CA GLU A 67 -9.86 -3.44 15.67
C GLU A 67 -10.04 -1.94 15.35
N ASP A 68 -9.72 -1.54 14.11
CA ASP A 68 -9.93 -0.16 13.65
C ASP A 68 -11.41 0.24 13.72
N CYS A 69 -12.30 -0.62 13.20
CA CYS A 69 -13.74 -0.45 13.24
C CYS A 69 -14.24 -0.26 14.69
N SER A 70 -13.78 -1.09 15.62
CA SER A 70 -14.12 -0.96 17.04
C SER A 70 -13.63 0.38 17.62
N ARG A 71 -12.38 0.76 17.34
CA ARG A 71 -11.76 1.99 17.84
C ARG A 71 -12.50 3.26 17.41
N ARG A 72 -13.01 3.29 16.17
CA ARG A 72 -13.80 4.41 15.64
C ARG A 72 -15.30 4.35 15.96
N GLY A 73 -15.74 3.34 16.72
CA GLY A 73 -17.16 3.14 17.05
C GLY A 73 -18.01 2.72 15.84
N GLY A 74 -17.41 2.05 14.85
CA GLY A 74 -18.07 1.50 13.68
C GLY A 74 -18.84 0.20 13.96
N ASP A 75 -19.52 -0.30 12.93
CA ASP A 75 -20.25 -1.56 12.96
C ASP A 75 -19.66 -2.50 11.90
N PRO A 76 -19.05 -3.63 12.28
CA PRO A 76 -18.37 -4.51 11.33
C PRO A 76 -19.31 -5.13 10.30
N ILE A 77 -20.59 -5.36 10.66
CA ILE A 77 -21.58 -5.87 9.71
C ILE A 77 -21.93 -4.80 8.68
N LYS A 78 -22.05 -3.54 9.12
CA LYS A 78 -22.31 -2.42 8.20
C LYS A 78 -21.10 -2.10 7.32
N ASP A 79 -19.90 -2.13 7.90
CA ASP A 79 -18.67 -1.66 7.26
C ASP A 79 -18.01 -2.72 6.38
N TYR A 80 -18.15 -4.00 6.73
CA TYR A 80 -17.50 -5.11 6.03
C TYR A 80 -18.44 -6.26 5.65
N GLY A 81 -19.70 -6.24 6.09
CA GLY A 81 -20.66 -7.33 5.85
C GLY A 81 -20.43 -8.58 6.72
N SER A 82 -19.39 -8.59 7.55
CA SER A 82 -19.03 -9.73 8.41
C SER A 82 -18.24 -9.27 9.63
N ASN A 83 -18.27 -10.08 10.68
CA ASN A 83 -17.40 -9.97 11.85
C ASN A 83 -16.37 -11.11 11.91
N ASP A 84 -16.33 -11.99 10.91
CA ASP A 84 -15.30 -13.02 10.76
C ASP A 84 -14.04 -12.39 10.12
N PRO A 85 -12.87 -12.44 10.79
CA PRO A 85 -11.66 -11.82 10.26
C PRO A 85 -11.25 -12.32 8.87
N ILE A 86 -11.47 -13.60 8.56
CA ILE A 86 -11.05 -14.16 7.28
C ILE A 86 -11.98 -13.63 6.16
N GLU A 87 -13.28 -13.58 6.39
CA GLU A 87 -14.25 -12.98 5.45
C GLU A 87 -13.97 -11.50 5.22
N VAL A 88 -13.72 -10.74 6.29
CA VAL A 88 -13.34 -9.32 6.20
C VAL A 88 -12.04 -9.17 5.41
N GLY A 89 -11.02 -9.98 5.71
CA GLY A 89 -9.75 -9.99 4.99
C GLY A 89 -9.90 -10.28 3.49
N ARG A 90 -10.80 -11.19 3.11
CA ARG A 90 -11.12 -11.48 1.69
C ARG A 90 -11.76 -10.27 1.01
N GLY A 91 -12.72 -9.61 1.67
CA GLY A 91 -13.34 -8.39 1.17
C GLY A 91 -12.34 -7.26 0.96
N ILE A 92 -11.45 -7.05 1.93
CA ILE A 92 -10.36 -6.06 1.82
C ILE A 92 -9.42 -6.39 0.67
N LYS A 93 -9.02 -7.66 0.51
CA LYS A 93 -8.17 -8.09 -0.60
C LYS A 93 -8.83 -7.77 -1.95
N ALA A 94 -10.12 -8.10 -2.11
CA ALA A 94 -10.85 -7.80 -3.33
C ALA A 94 -10.87 -6.30 -3.63
N GLY A 95 -11.19 -5.46 -2.63
CA GLY A 95 -11.17 -4.01 -2.78
C GLY A 95 -9.79 -3.45 -3.11
N LEU A 96 -8.73 -4.00 -2.51
CA LEU A 96 -7.34 -3.61 -2.79
C LEU A 96 -6.92 -3.97 -4.22
N THR A 97 -7.33 -5.14 -4.73
CA THR A 97 -7.14 -5.52 -6.13
C THR A 97 -7.89 -4.55 -7.05
N ASP A 98 -9.16 -4.26 -6.76
CA ASP A 98 -9.98 -3.33 -7.55
C ASP A 98 -9.38 -1.93 -7.61
N TYR A 99 -8.90 -1.44 -6.47
CA TYR A 99 -8.20 -0.16 -6.39
C TYR A 99 -6.93 -0.17 -7.24
N LEU A 100 -6.12 -1.23 -7.17
CA LEU A 100 -4.85 -1.30 -7.90
C LEU A 100 -5.03 -1.38 -9.42
N VAL A 101 -6.14 -1.96 -9.90
CA VAL A 101 -6.45 -2.06 -11.35
C VAL A 101 -7.34 -0.92 -11.86
N SER A 102 -7.74 0.03 -11.01
CA SER A 102 -8.65 1.12 -11.36
C SER A 102 -8.07 2.12 -12.38
N GLY A 103 -6.76 2.11 -12.60
CA GLY A 103 -6.09 2.98 -13.55
C GLY A 103 -4.57 2.77 -13.58
N PRO A 104 -3.84 3.62 -14.31
CA PRO A 104 -2.39 3.56 -14.37
C PRO A 104 -1.75 3.86 -13.01
N LEU A 105 -0.68 3.15 -12.69
CA LEU A 105 0.14 3.35 -11.50
C LEU A 105 1.61 3.48 -11.88
N PHE A 106 2.44 3.96 -10.95
CA PHE A 106 3.90 4.00 -11.12
C PHE A 106 4.53 2.99 -10.15
N ALA A 107 5.08 1.91 -10.67
CA ALA A 107 5.85 0.93 -9.91
C ALA A 107 7.35 1.24 -10.02
N MET A 108 8.10 1.08 -8.93
CA MET A 108 9.55 1.23 -8.93
C MET A 108 10.24 0.32 -7.92
N ILE A 109 11.50 0.01 -8.20
CA ILE A 109 12.43 -0.54 -7.21
C ILE A 109 13.28 0.60 -6.66
N VAL A 110 13.17 0.81 -5.36
CA VAL A 110 14.01 1.75 -4.61
C VAL A 110 15.10 0.94 -3.91
N GLU A 111 16.36 1.38 -4.03
CA GLU A 111 17.51 0.68 -3.47
C GLU A 111 18.41 1.58 -2.63
N GLY A 112 19.00 1.01 -1.58
CA GLY A 112 19.92 1.71 -0.70
C GLY A 112 20.22 0.93 0.57
N ARG A 113 20.91 1.57 1.51
CA ARG A 113 21.14 1.00 2.85
C ARG A 113 19.85 1.09 3.67
N ASN A 114 19.39 -0.02 4.23
CA ASN A 114 18.13 -0.08 4.99
C ASN A 114 16.91 0.39 4.18
N ALA A 115 16.87 0.12 2.87
CA ALA A 115 15.90 0.70 1.94
C ALA A 115 14.45 0.46 2.38
N VAL A 116 14.11 -0.78 2.77
CA VAL A 116 12.76 -1.13 3.24
C VAL A 116 12.36 -0.28 4.44
N ARG A 117 13.22 -0.23 5.47
CA ARG A 117 12.95 0.56 6.69
C ARG A 117 12.86 2.05 6.40
N ALA A 118 13.79 2.58 5.60
CA ALA A 118 13.84 3.99 5.25
C ALA A 118 12.58 4.43 4.50
N VAL A 119 12.20 3.69 3.45
CA VAL A 119 10.99 3.96 2.67
C VAL A 119 9.75 3.86 3.55
N ARG A 120 9.60 2.82 4.38
CA ARG A 120 8.45 2.69 5.29
C ARG A 120 8.33 3.87 6.26
N GLY A 121 9.46 4.37 6.78
CA GLY A 121 9.49 5.56 7.63
C GLY A 121 9.07 6.83 6.88
N MET A 122 9.49 6.98 5.62
CA MET A 122 9.15 8.13 4.78
C MET A 122 7.68 8.14 4.32
N ILE A 123 7.09 6.97 4.05
CA ILE A 123 5.70 6.92 3.57
C ILE A 123 4.69 7.19 4.68
N GLY A 124 4.97 6.83 5.93
CA GLY A 124 4.10 7.04 7.08
C GLY A 124 3.03 5.95 7.28
N SER A 125 2.21 6.12 8.33
CA SER A 125 1.13 5.17 8.73
C SER A 125 0.18 4.87 7.57
N THR A 126 -0.45 3.68 7.57
CA THR A 126 -1.45 3.28 6.56
C THR A 126 -2.60 4.27 6.47
N PHE A 127 -3.01 4.85 7.60
CA PHE A 127 -4.08 5.84 7.71
C PHE A 127 -3.49 7.26 7.58
N PRO A 128 -3.83 8.01 6.52
CA PRO A 128 -3.23 9.32 6.24
C PRO A 128 -3.36 10.34 7.38
N LEU A 129 -4.53 10.40 8.04
CA LEU A 129 -4.77 11.32 9.15
C LEU A 129 -3.97 10.97 10.43
N GLU A 130 -3.42 9.75 10.51
CA GLU A 130 -2.57 9.29 11.61
C GLU A 130 -1.09 9.25 11.22
N ALA A 131 -0.78 9.55 9.95
CA ALA A 131 0.59 9.51 9.46
C ALA A 131 1.39 10.70 10.01
N ALA A 132 2.63 10.44 10.42
CA ALA A 132 3.51 11.47 10.97
C ALA A 132 3.65 12.66 10.01
N ALA A 133 3.62 13.88 10.55
CA ALA A 133 3.73 15.10 9.75
C ALA A 133 4.99 15.09 8.88
N GLY A 134 4.82 15.38 7.59
CA GLY A 134 5.90 15.37 6.60
C GLY A 134 6.12 14.03 5.88
N SER A 135 5.46 12.96 6.33
CA SER A 135 5.41 11.69 5.59
C SER A 135 4.60 11.84 4.30
N ILE A 136 4.86 10.99 3.30
CA ILE A 136 4.16 11.04 2.00
C ILE A 136 2.64 10.94 2.20
N ARG A 137 2.16 10.04 3.06
CA ARG A 137 0.72 9.87 3.29
C ARG A 137 0.10 11.09 3.97
N SER A 138 0.77 11.70 4.95
CA SER A 138 0.28 12.94 5.59
C SER A 138 0.23 14.14 4.65
N LEU A 139 1.13 14.20 3.67
CA LEU A 139 1.25 15.33 2.75
C LEU A 139 0.31 15.21 1.55
N TYR A 140 -0.04 13.98 1.16
CA TYR A 140 -0.74 13.73 -0.10
C TYR A 140 -2.06 13.00 0.07
N SER A 141 -2.53 12.63 1.26
CA SER A 141 -3.88 12.12 1.41
C SER A 141 -4.54 12.68 2.67
N THR A 142 -5.83 12.98 2.55
CA THR A 142 -6.72 13.37 3.66
C THR A 142 -7.78 12.30 3.90
N ASP A 143 -7.62 11.12 3.31
CA ASP A 143 -8.55 10.01 3.45
C ASP A 143 -8.47 9.38 4.86
N SER A 144 -9.53 8.68 5.25
CA SER A 144 -9.68 8.07 6.57
C SER A 144 -10.31 6.69 6.46
N SER A 145 -10.16 5.84 7.49
CA SER A 145 -10.82 4.54 7.48
C SER A 145 -12.33 4.67 7.60
N GLU A 146 -12.83 5.67 8.32
CA GLU A 146 -14.26 6.00 8.43
C GLU A 146 -14.86 6.30 7.06
N LEU A 147 -14.23 7.21 6.31
CA LEU A 147 -14.70 7.61 4.98
C LEU A 147 -14.62 6.43 4.01
N ALA A 148 -13.49 5.72 3.98
CA ALA A 148 -13.29 4.57 3.12
C ALA A 148 -14.32 3.45 3.38
N SER A 149 -14.59 3.12 4.64
CA SER A 149 -15.63 2.16 5.03
C SER A 149 -17.03 2.63 4.62
N SER A 150 -17.37 3.90 4.83
CA SER A 150 -18.68 4.44 4.43
C SER A 150 -18.93 4.41 2.91
N GLU A 151 -17.85 4.42 2.13
CA GLU A 151 -17.87 4.36 0.66
C GLU A 151 -17.62 2.93 0.12
N GLY A 152 -17.44 1.94 1.00
CA GLY A 152 -17.23 0.54 0.60
C GLY A 152 -15.94 0.29 -0.18
N ARG A 153 -14.87 1.05 0.11
CA ARG A 153 -13.58 0.96 -0.59
C ARG A 153 -12.40 0.90 0.38
N PRO A 154 -11.20 0.49 -0.07
CA PRO A 154 -9.99 0.66 0.72
C PRO A 154 -9.63 2.14 0.90
N VAL A 155 -8.79 2.39 1.91
CA VAL A 155 -8.18 3.70 2.13
C VAL A 155 -7.28 4.06 0.95
N GLN A 156 -7.53 5.21 0.35
CA GLN A 156 -6.73 5.82 -0.71
C GLN A 156 -5.54 6.55 -0.09
N ASN A 157 -4.54 5.76 0.25
CA ASN A 157 -3.32 6.21 0.91
C ASN A 157 -2.15 6.44 -0.04
N VAL A 158 -2.41 6.67 -1.33
CA VAL A 158 -1.44 7.10 -2.38
C VAL A 158 -0.36 6.09 -2.75
N ILE A 159 0.20 5.34 -1.79
CA ILE A 159 1.46 4.61 -1.98
C ILE A 159 1.48 3.28 -1.21
N HIS A 160 2.02 2.25 -1.86
CA HIS A 160 2.46 0.97 -1.28
C HIS A 160 3.98 0.93 -1.16
N ALA A 161 4.49 0.27 -0.13
CA ALA A 161 5.87 -0.19 -0.07
C ALA A 161 5.93 -1.53 0.67
N SER A 162 6.89 -2.38 0.30
CA SER A 162 7.12 -3.68 0.93
C SER A 162 7.26 -3.58 2.45
N GLY A 163 6.66 -4.51 3.20
CA GLY A 163 6.62 -4.47 4.66
C GLY A 163 7.92 -4.89 5.33
N ASN A 164 8.65 -5.82 4.73
CA ASN A 164 9.90 -6.42 5.23
C ASN A 164 10.79 -6.86 4.06
N LEU A 165 11.95 -7.45 4.34
CA LEU A 165 12.92 -7.85 3.32
C LEU A 165 12.40 -9.02 2.47
N GLU A 166 11.70 -9.95 3.11
CA GLU A 166 11.13 -11.14 2.49
C GLU A 166 10.02 -10.77 1.49
N GLU A 167 9.09 -9.90 1.91
CA GLU A 167 8.06 -9.32 1.05
C GLU A 167 8.69 -8.53 -0.10
N ALA A 168 9.74 -7.74 0.18
CA ALA A 168 10.42 -6.96 -0.85
C ALA A 168 11.01 -7.84 -1.95
N GLU A 169 11.61 -8.98 -1.60
CA GLU A 169 12.15 -9.93 -2.58
C GLU A 169 11.03 -10.52 -3.47
N VAL A 170 9.94 -11.00 -2.85
CA VAL A 170 8.79 -11.55 -3.57
C VAL A 170 8.15 -10.50 -4.50
N GLU A 171 7.93 -9.30 -3.97
CA GLU A 171 7.31 -8.20 -4.69
C GLU A 171 8.18 -7.68 -5.84
N CYS A 172 9.49 -7.50 -5.63
CA CYS A 172 10.41 -7.07 -6.69
C CYS A 172 10.43 -8.09 -7.84
N LYS A 173 10.48 -9.39 -7.50
CA LYS A 173 10.43 -10.48 -8.48
C LYS A 173 9.11 -10.51 -9.24
N LEU A 174 7.98 -10.37 -8.56
CA LEU A 174 6.66 -10.34 -9.18
C LEU A 174 6.53 -9.17 -10.17
N TRP A 175 7.02 -7.99 -9.81
CA TRP A 175 6.81 -6.79 -10.61
C TRP A 175 7.79 -6.64 -11.77
N PHE A 176 9.06 -7.01 -11.56
CA PHE A 176 10.17 -6.75 -12.48
C PHE A 176 10.99 -7.98 -12.88
N GLY A 177 10.68 -9.17 -12.35
CA GLY A 177 11.41 -10.42 -12.67
C GLY A 177 12.84 -10.46 -12.10
N MET A 178 13.13 -9.65 -11.09
CA MET A 178 14.46 -9.51 -10.46
C MET A 178 14.62 -10.36 -9.21
#